data_AF-A0A5K1BP87-F1
#
_entry.id   AF-A0A5K1BP87-F1
#
_cell.length_a   1.000
_cell.length_b   1.000
_cell.length_c   1.000
_cell.angle_alpha   90.00
_cell.angle_beta   90.00
_cell.angle_gamma   90.00
#
_symmetry.space_group_name_H-M   'P 1'
#
loop_
_entity.id
_entity.type
_entity.pdbx_description
1 polymer ?
#
loop_
_entity_poly.entity_id
_entity_poly.type
_entity_poly.pdbx_seq_one_letter_code
_entity_poly.pdbx_strand_id
1 'polypeptide(L)' 'AAAMFNVMKSKVPPIPETLSSKGKDFLRCCLQINPEERATAMELLEHPFLENPLHQQISSYHQTVLDNTKL' A
#
# COMPACT_ATOMS: atom_id res chain seq x y z
N ALA A 1 12.44 7.55 31.00
CA ALA A 1 11.78 6.88 29.87
C ALA A 1 12.25 7.54 28.58
N ALA A 2 13.03 6.82 27.76
CA ALA A 2 13.44 7.27 26.44
C ALA A 2 13.39 6.06 25.51
N ALA A 3 12.17 5.62 25.18
CA ALA A 3 11.92 4.70 24.08
C ALA A 3 11.81 5.52 22.79
N MET A 4 12.82 6.34 22.49
CA MET A 4 12.82 7.26 21.36
C MET A 4 13.88 6.80 20.35
N PHE A 5 13.41 6.42 19.16
CA PHE A 5 14.17 6.38 17.91
C PHE A 5 15.34 5.38 17.81
N ASN A 6 15.04 4.08 17.81
CA ASN A 6 15.95 3.06 17.26
C ASN A 6 15.41 2.38 15.97
N VAL A 7 14.42 2.98 15.29
CA VAL A 7 13.79 2.44 14.07
C VAL A 7 14.44 3.00 12.80
N MET A 8 15.77 3.07 12.77
CA MET A 8 16.49 3.38 11.52
C MET A 8 17.76 2.52 11.39
N LYS A 9 17.66 1.24 11.78
CA LYS A 9 18.60 0.24 11.28
C LYS A 9 18.17 -0.13 9.86
N SER A 10 18.71 0.64 8.92
CA SER A 10 18.80 0.55 7.46
C SER A 10 18.78 -0.86 6.83
N LYS A 11 17.74 -1.66 7.09
CA LYS A 11 17.50 -2.93 6.41
C LYS A 11 16.00 -3.08 6.22
N VAL A 12 15.56 -3.06 4.96
CA VAL A 12 14.20 -3.51 4.60
C VAL A 12 14.00 -4.87 5.25
N PRO A 13 12.91 -5.08 6.03
CA PRO A 13 12.65 -6.38 6.60
C PRO A 13 12.55 -7.40 5.47
N PRO A 14 13.04 -8.64 5.67
CA PRO A 14 12.92 -9.67 4.64
C PRO A 14 11.44 -9.84 4.29
N ILE A 15 11.14 -9.76 2.99
CA ILE A 15 9.79 -9.97 2.51
C ILE A 15 9.39 -11.42 2.81
N PRO A 16 8.26 -11.69 3.49
CA PRO A 16 7.84 -13.05 3.81
C PRO A 16 7.69 -13.92 2.55
N GLU A 17 8.21 -15.15 2.61
CA GLU A 17 8.14 -16.08 1.47
C GLU A 17 6.73 -16.57 1.18
N THR A 18 5.85 -16.54 2.18
CA THR A 18 4.45 -16.96 2.12
C THR A 18 3.56 -16.05 1.28
N LEU A 19 4.04 -14.85 0.93
CA LEU A 19 3.31 -13.90 0.11
C LEU A 19 3.30 -14.34 -1.36
N SER A 20 2.21 -13.99 -2.06
CA SER A 20 2.13 -14.12 -3.51
C SER A 20 3.17 -13.23 -4.18
N SER A 21 3.58 -13.56 -5.42
CA SER A 21 4.53 -12.75 -6.18
C SER A 21 4.10 -11.28 -6.27
N LYS A 22 2.80 -11.03 -6.48
CA LYS A 22 2.22 -9.68 -6.50
C LYS A 22 2.33 -8.96 -5.15
N GLY A 23 2.10 -9.67 -4.03
CA GLY A 23 2.23 -9.09 -2.69
C GLY A 23 3.67 -8.78 -2.32
N LYS A 24 4.61 -9.64 -2.74
CA LYS A 24 6.05 -9.38 -2.59
C LYS A 24 6.47 -8.13 -3.37
N ASP A 25 5.97 -7.97 -4.59
CA ASP A 25 6.24 -6.81 -5.43
C ASP A 25 5.70 -5.51 -4.81
N PHE A 26 4.43 -5.52 -4.41
CA PHE A 26 3.79 -4.39 -3.74
C PHE A 26 4.58 -3.92 -2.51
N LEU A 27 5.04 -4.85 -1.66
CA LEU A 27 5.84 -4.48 -0.49
C LEU A 27 7.21 -3.91 -0.85
N ARG A 28 7.82 -4.29 -1.98
CA ARG A 28 9.07 -3.66 -2.44
C ARG A 28 8.86 -2.21 -2.84
N CYS A 29 7.75 -1.91 -3.51
CA CYS A 29 7.38 -0.53 -3.87
C CYS A 29 7.11 0.32 -2.62
N CYS A 30 6.40 -0.24 -1.63
CA CYS A 30 6.11 0.44 -0.36
C CYS A 30 7.36 0.69 0.51
N LEU A 31 8.22 -0.33 0.63
CA LEU A 31 9.35 -0.35 1.56
C LEU A 31 10.67 0.05 0.89
N GLN A 32 10.61 0.80 -0.21
CA GLN A 32 11.79 1.28 -0.92
C GLN A 32 12.59 2.25 -0.03
N ILE A 33 13.89 1.95 0.15
CA ILE A 33 14.77 2.75 1.04
C ILE A 33 15.02 4.13 0.43
N ASN A 34 15.29 4.18 -0.89
CA ASN A 34 15.50 5.44 -1.58
C ASN A 34 14.16 6.19 -1.67
N PRO A 35 14.01 7.37 -1.04
CA PRO A 35 12.75 8.11 -1.09
C PRO A 35 12.34 8.53 -2.50
N GLU A 36 13.31 8.76 -3.39
CA GLU A 36 13.04 9.16 -4.78
C GLU A 36 12.46 8.03 -5.63
N GLU A 37 12.76 6.79 -5.27
CA GLU A 37 12.26 5.58 -5.97
C GLU A 37 11.00 5.01 -5.29
N ARG A 38 10.56 5.59 -4.17
CA ARG A 38 9.42 5.10 -3.40
C ARG A 38 8.13 5.52 -4.08
N ALA A 39 7.36 4.53 -4.52
CA ALA A 39 6.07 4.76 -5.13
C ALA A 39 5.15 5.60 -4.23
N THR A 40 4.44 6.53 -4.84
CA THR A 40 3.42 7.34 -4.18
C THR A 40 2.23 6.47 -3.79
N ALA A 41 1.45 6.95 -2.82
CA ALA A 41 0.20 6.27 -2.45
C ALA A 41 -0.75 6.11 -3.65
N MET A 42 -0.75 7.06 -4.59
CA MET A 42 -1.56 7.00 -5.80
C MET A 42 -1.14 5.84 -6.70
N GLU A 43 0.16 5.74 -7.01
CA GLU A 43 0.70 4.66 -7.85
C GLU A 43 0.53 3.29 -7.19
N LEU A 44 0.64 3.22 -5.85
CA LEU A 44 0.41 1.98 -5.10
C LEU A 44 -1.04 1.51 -5.17
N LEU A 45 -2.02 2.43 -5.21
CA LEU A 45 -3.44 2.08 -5.35
C LEU A 45 -3.76 1.44 -6.70
N GLU A 46 -2.98 1.76 -7.73
CA GLU A 46 -3.11 1.17 -9.07
C GLU A 46 -2.38 -0.18 -9.20
N HIS A 47 -1.69 -0.65 -8.16
CA HIS A 47 -0.87 -1.85 -8.25
C HIS A 47 -1.73 -3.15 -8.37
N PRO A 48 -1.35 -4.12 -9.21
CA PRO A 48 -2.10 -5.37 -9.43
C PRO A 48 -2.33 -6.28 -8.22
N PHE A 49 -1.67 -5.97 -7.09
CA PHE A 49 -1.92 -6.61 -5.79
C PHE A 49 -3.27 -6.20 -5.19
N LEU A 50 -3.71 -4.97 -5.46
CA LEU A 50 -4.96 -4.39 -4.98
C LEU A 50 -6.10 -4.52 -5.99
N GLU A 51 -5.83 -5.03 -7.20
CA GLU A 51 -6.82 -5.51 -8.17
C GLU A 51 -7.53 -6.77 -7.64
N ASN A 52 -8.29 -6.60 -6.57
CA ASN A 52 -9.28 -7.56 -6.14
C ASN A 52 -10.64 -7.08 -6.66
N PRO A 53 -11.42 -7.91 -7.38
CA PRO A 53 -12.76 -7.55 -7.78
C PRO A 53 -13.64 -7.09 -6.60
N LEU A 54 -13.37 -7.54 -5.36
CA LEU A 54 -14.05 -7.04 -4.16
C LEU A 54 -13.71 -5.57 -3.81
N HIS A 55 -12.50 -5.10 -4.10
CA HIS A 55 -12.13 -3.70 -3.88
C HIS A 55 -12.84 -2.77 -4.87
N GLN A 56 -13.00 -3.20 -6.12
CA GLN A 56 -13.81 -2.46 -7.11
C GLN A 56 -15.27 -2.31 -6.67
N GLN A 57 -15.85 -3.35 -6.04
CA GLN A 57 -17.19 -3.29 -5.48
C GLN A 57 -17.26 -2.25 -4.34
N ILE A 58 -16.29 -2.24 -3.41
CA ILE A 58 -16.26 -1.28 -2.30
C ILE A 58 -16.08 0.17 -2.81
N SER A 59 -15.19 0.40 -3.77
CA SER A 59 -14.99 1.72 -4.38
C SER A 59 -16.23 2.21 -5.14
N SER A 60 -16.93 1.33 -5.85
CA SER A 60 -18.22 1.68 -6.48
C SER A 60 -19.30 2.07 -5.46
N TYR A 61 -19.30 1.42 -4.29
CA TYR A 61 -20.24 1.74 -3.20
C TYR A 61 -19.91 3.10 -2.58
N HIS A 62 -18.63 3.37 -2.31
CA HIS A 62 -18.18 4.65 -1.74
C HIS A 62 -18.46 5.84 -2.68
N GLN A 63 -18.31 5.65 -4.00
CA GLN A 63 -18.68 6.65 -5.00
C GLN A 63 -20.19 6.90 -5.00
N THR A 64 -21.00 5.84 -4.99
CA THR A 64 -22.47 5.93 -4.97
C THR A 64 -22.98 6.68 -3.73
N VAL A 65 -22.39 6.49 -2.55
CA VAL A 65 -22.80 7.20 -1.33
C VAL A 65 -22.47 8.70 -1.42
N LEU A 66 -21.28 9.08 -1.90
CA LEU A 66 -20.89 10.48 -2.02
C LEU A 66 -21.76 11.25 -3.02
N ASP A 67 -22.10 10.63 -4.15
CA ASP A 67 -22.97 11.24 -5.16
C ASP A 67 -24.41 11.41 -4.67
N ASN A 68 -24.90 10.51 -3.81
CA ASN A 68 -26.22 10.62 -3.17
C ASN A 68 -26.29 11.62 -2.01
N THR A 69 -25.15 12.08 -1.48
CA THR A 69 -25.10 13.01 -0.33
C THR A 69 -24.88 14.47 -0.76
N LYS A 70 -24.70 14.76 -2.05
CA LYS A 70 -24.81 16.12 -2.59
C LYS A 70 -26.30 16.48 -2.73
N LEU A 71 -26.86 17.09 -1.68
CA LEU A 71 -28.03 17.97 -1.81
C LEU A 71 -27.67 19.24 -2.58
#